data_AF-A0A7C3ZUZ1-F1
#
_entry.id   AF-A0A7C3ZUZ1-F1
#
_cell.length_a   1.000
_cell.length_b   1.000
_cell.length_c   1.000
_cell.angle_alpha   90.00
_cell.angle_beta   90.00
_cell.angle_gamma   90.00
#
_symmetry.space_group_name_H-M   'P 1'
#
loop_
_entity.id
_entity.type
_entity.pdbx_description
1 polymer ?
#
loop_
_entity_poly.entity_id
_entity_poly.type
_entity_poly.pdbx_seq_one_letter_code
_entity_poly.pdbx_strand_id
1 'polypeptide(L)'
;MRIRRVLVNRQGISLVEVLVTIAVFLLGIVAVVRMFPRGFAVVKHSEEVTLANRLAQAEIERWKGMAGNLPGGLLPYGYDAELGIFTVLPQLDPDNLRLPAVWPVTSRFPNGTNPYYYSDVNKFRYVYAEATKIPVPAQPAQPGQPSLGSIYVLAFSPIAYNPAVEGEPVTVYSAPLRRRYIWRAIPRLRHGGEYAIDYDNAILYFRPVGYPRQFVITYSYWDGQDLVDRRPSLKSIVSETVFLPAGADHVDIPVDSRGTPVSSVSGFMFIDHGSDSLHRKFTQLGLSDVWDPDDPYQYKLLDYVAGVVAFNPFGYGYEEYTARGRQTLTAYIDYRVLDWHIIREERKLPDRVNAPGDCEFKLSLRFIKQKGKTIEFDGSVYKGLAATPPYDYLPFDVLAVDLETGQYYTNESVLPNGNRAMTVNYKAGTVRFDPSLAGKTFRMYYKADGDWGVQVYKAYDTYRRSYNAKLDQRQYYITVDGKIGFARCNAGRTVAVDYKYEVNGRQYTVDGESFRISEKTGPNNLCYIDIIARLQQLHGPGAVPQLVEVTKVYGVTLGARVVWRDPGRAFRAGKWRSVNLQTYLTRSQV
;
A
#
# COMPACT_ATOMS: atom_id res chain seq x y z
N MET A 1 -61.47 38.61 -75.64
CA MET A 1 -60.46 39.43 -74.93
C MET A 1 -61.13 40.11 -73.73
N ARG A 2 -60.88 39.61 -72.50
CA ARG A 2 -61.23 40.26 -71.23
C ARG A 2 -60.24 39.74 -70.19
N ILE A 3 -59.30 40.58 -69.78
CA ILE A 3 -58.22 40.28 -68.83
C ILE A 3 -58.81 40.34 -67.41
N ARG A 4 -58.75 39.22 -66.66
CA ARG A 4 -58.99 39.21 -65.21
C ARG A 4 -57.65 39.45 -64.50
N ARG A 5 -57.51 40.60 -63.84
CA ARG A 5 -56.41 40.89 -62.90
C ARG A 5 -56.60 40.04 -61.64
N VAL A 6 -55.60 39.23 -61.30
CA VAL A 6 -55.44 38.62 -59.97
C VAL A 6 -54.62 39.60 -59.12
N LEU A 7 -55.24 40.17 -58.09
CA LEU A 7 -54.56 40.97 -57.07
C LEU A 7 -53.82 40.01 -56.13
N VAL A 8 -52.48 40.06 -56.15
CA VAL A 8 -51.64 39.35 -55.19
C VAL A 8 -51.61 40.14 -53.88
N ASN A 9 -52.17 39.55 -52.84
CA ASN A 9 -52.16 40.08 -51.47
C ASN A 9 -50.76 39.86 -50.87
N ARG A 10 -49.92 40.90 -50.82
CA ARG A 10 -48.66 40.88 -50.05
C ARG A 10 -48.97 41.27 -48.60
N GLN A 11 -49.33 40.30 -47.77
CA GLN A 11 -49.30 40.50 -46.32
C GLN A 11 -47.84 40.55 -45.88
N GLY A 12 -47.39 41.72 -45.43
CA GLY A 12 -46.08 41.90 -44.81
C GLY A 12 -46.00 41.12 -43.51
N ILE A 13 -44.87 40.44 -43.29
CA ILE A 13 -44.53 39.76 -42.04
C ILE A 13 -44.74 40.75 -40.90
N SER A 14 -45.61 40.44 -39.94
CA SER A 14 -45.89 41.37 -38.84
C SER A 14 -44.68 41.43 -37.90
N LEU A 15 -44.39 42.61 -37.35
CA LEU A 15 -43.32 42.82 -36.37
C LEU A 15 -43.40 41.82 -35.19
N VAL A 16 -44.62 41.43 -34.81
CA VAL A 16 -44.91 40.46 -33.74
C VAL A 16 -44.39 39.07 -34.10
N GLU A 17 -44.52 38.65 -35.35
CA GLU A 17 -44.08 37.33 -35.83
C GLU A 17 -42.54 37.21 -35.83
N VAL A 18 -41.85 38.29 -36.19
CA VAL A 18 -40.38 38.38 -36.08
C VAL A 18 -39.94 38.35 -34.61
N LEU A 19 -40.63 39.08 -33.73
CA LEU A 19 -40.33 39.13 -32.29
C LEU A 19 -40.53 37.77 -31.61
N VAL A 20 -41.61 37.06 -31.93
CA VAL A 20 -41.88 35.71 -31.43
C VAL A 20 -40.83 34.73 -31.94
N THR A 21 -40.44 34.83 -33.21
CA THR A 21 -39.40 33.98 -33.79
C THR A 21 -38.05 34.19 -33.09
N ILE A 22 -37.67 35.44 -32.82
CA ILE A 22 -36.44 35.76 -32.08
C ILE A 22 -36.53 35.24 -30.63
N ALA A 23 -37.67 35.38 -29.96
CA ALA A 23 -37.85 34.90 -28.59
C ALA A 23 -37.75 33.37 -28.49
N VAL A 24 -38.39 32.63 -29.41
CA VAL A 24 -38.29 31.17 -29.49
C VAL A 24 -36.86 30.73 -29.80
N PHE A 25 -36.18 31.43 -30.71
CA PHE A 25 -34.78 31.13 -31.05
C PHE A 25 -33.83 31.39 -29.86
N LEU A 26 -34.02 32.48 -29.13
CA LEU A 26 -33.25 32.78 -27.91
C LEU A 26 -33.51 31.74 -26.81
N LEU A 27 -34.77 31.35 -26.59
CA LEU A 27 -35.10 30.27 -25.64
C LEU A 27 -34.48 28.94 -26.08
N GLY A 28 -34.47 28.63 -27.38
CA GLY A 28 -33.81 27.47 -27.95
C GLY A 28 -32.31 27.47 -27.70
N ILE A 29 -31.62 28.57 -27.99
CA ILE A 29 -30.18 28.73 -27.71
C ILE A 29 -29.90 28.62 -26.22
N VAL A 30 -30.69 29.26 -25.36
CA VAL A 30 -30.49 29.20 -23.90
C VAL A 30 -30.71 27.78 -23.37
N ALA A 31 -31.70 27.04 -23.88
CA ALA A 31 -31.94 25.65 -23.50
C ALA A 31 -30.78 24.75 -23.92
N VAL A 32 -30.32 24.89 -25.16
CA VAL A 32 -29.13 24.25 -25.73
C VAL A 32 -27.91 24.56 -24.85
N VAL A 33 -27.55 25.83 -24.67
CA VAL A 33 -26.40 26.28 -23.86
C VAL A 33 -26.48 25.81 -22.41
N ARG A 34 -27.68 25.62 -21.84
CA ARG A 34 -27.84 25.04 -20.49
C ARG A 34 -27.70 23.52 -20.43
N MET A 35 -28.01 22.79 -21.50
CA MET A 35 -27.88 21.33 -21.55
C MET A 35 -26.43 20.88 -21.83
N PHE A 36 -25.70 21.58 -22.71
CA PHE A 36 -24.34 21.18 -23.12
C PHE A 36 -23.34 20.99 -21.96
N PRO A 37 -23.22 21.91 -20.98
CA PRO A 37 -22.28 21.75 -19.87
C PRO A 37 -22.54 20.52 -19.02
N ARG A 38 -23.82 20.14 -18.84
CA ARG A 38 -24.21 18.95 -18.08
C ARG A 38 -23.91 17.67 -18.86
N GLY A 39 -24.17 17.66 -20.18
CA GLY A 39 -23.84 16.53 -21.05
C GLY A 39 -22.34 16.21 -21.08
N PHE A 40 -21.49 17.21 -21.23
CA PHE A 40 -20.03 17.02 -21.21
C PHE A 40 -19.51 16.52 -19.86
N ALA A 41 -20.10 16.97 -18.74
CA ALA A 41 -19.72 16.49 -17.41
C ALA A 41 -20.02 15.00 -17.23
N VAL A 42 -21.16 14.51 -17.74
CA VAL A 42 -21.52 13.09 -17.68
C VAL A 42 -20.58 12.25 -18.54
N VAL A 43 -20.28 12.67 -19.77
CA VAL A 43 -19.36 11.94 -20.66
C VAL A 43 -17.96 11.87 -20.04
N LYS A 44 -17.46 12.99 -19.50
CA LYS A 44 -16.17 13.02 -18.81
C LYS A 44 -16.14 12.11 -17.59
N HIS A 45 -17.21 12.11 -16.79
CA HIS A 45 -17.30 11.23 -15.63
C HIS A 45 -17.28 9.75 -16.03
N SER A 46 -18.01 9.37 -17.08
CA SER A 46 -17.98 8.00 -17.62
C SER A 46 -16.59 7.61 -18.16
N GLU A 47 -15.88 8.55 -18.79
CA GLU A 47 -14.49 8.35 -19.23
C GLU A 47 -13.56 8.12 -18.02
N GLU A 48 -13.65 8.96 -16.99
CA GLU A 48 -12.87 8.84 -15.75
C GLU A 48 -13.14 7.52 -15.03
N VAL A 49 -14.41 7.11 -14.88
CA VAL A 49 -14.76 5.81 -14.28
C VAL A 49 -14.23 4.64 -15.11
N THR A 50 -14.23 4.75 -16.44
CA THR A 50 -13.66 3.71 -17.32
C THR A 50 -12.15 3.63 -17.18
N LEU A 51 -11.45 4.76 -17.09
CA LEU A 51 -10.01 4.82 -16.84
C LEU A 51 -9.67 4.27 -15.44
N ALA A 52 -10.44 4.62 -14.42
CA ALA A 52 -10.26 4.14 -13.06
C ALA A 52 -10.38 2.61 -12.98
N ASN A 53 -11.39 2.02 -13.62
CA ASN A 53 -11.54 0.57 -13.69
C ASN A 53 -10.36 -0.10 -14.42
N ARG A 54 -9.85 0.48 -15.50
CA ARG A 54 -8.68 -0.05 -16.22
C ARG A 54 -7.41 -0.02 -15.38
N LEU A 55 -7.16 1.09 -14.68
CA LEU A 55 -6.05 1.20 -13.74
C LEU A 55 -6.15 0.16 -12.61
N ALA A 56 -7.34 0.01 -12.02
CA ALA A 56 -7.56 -0.97 -10.97
C ALA A 56 -7.35 -2.41 -11.45
N GLN A 57 -7.86 -2.73 -12.64
CA GLN A 57 -7.68 -4.06 -13.24
C GLN A 57 -6.21 -4.33 -13.56
N ALA A 58 -5.51 -3.37 -14.16
CA ALA A 58 -4.08 -3.52 -14.50
C ALA A 58 -3.23 -3.77 -13.25
N GLU A 59 -3.50 -3.04 -12.16
CA GLU A 59 -2.84 -3.26 -10.88
C GLU A 59 -3.10 -4.66 -10.33
N ILE A 60 -4.35 -5.14 -10.39
CA ILE A 60 -4.71 -6.49 -9.95
C ILE A 60 -4.05 -7.57 -10.80
N GLU A 61 -4.04 -7.43 -12.13
CA GLU A 61 -3.39 -8.41 -13.02
C GLU A 61 -1.87 -8.46 -12.79
N ARG A 62 -1.23 -7.32 -12.51
CA ARG A 62 0.19 -7.31 -12.11
C ARG A 62 0.42 -8.18 -10.88
N TRP A 63 -0.41 -8.02 -9.85
CA TRP A 63 -0.28 -8.80 -8.62
C TRP A 63 -0.62 -10.27 -8.77
N LYS A 64 -1.53 -10.65 -9.67
CA LYS A 64 -1.75 -12.06 -10.00
C LYS A 64 -0.49 -12.70 -10.58
N GLY A 65 0.25 -11.97 -11.43
CA GLY A 65 1.55 -12.41 -11.94
C GLY A 65 2.66 -12.48 -10.89
N MET A 66 2.51 -11.77 -9.77
CA MET A 66 3.49 -11.67 -8.68
C MET A 66 2.92 -12.16 -7.33
N ALA A 67 2.03 -13.16 -7.34
CA ALA A 67 1.32 -13.59 -6.13
C ALA A 67 2.25 -14.08 -4.99
N GLY A 68 3.44 -14.59 -5.35
CA GLY A 68 4.48 -14.96 -4.38
C GLY A 68 5.10 -13.78 -3.65
N ASN A 69 5.02 -12.57 -4.24
CA ASN A 69 5.63 -11.34 -3.73
C ASN A 69 4.66 -10.47 -2.92
N LEU A 70 3.43 -10.93 -2.70
CA LEU A 70 2.43 -10.15 -1.99
C LEU A 70 2.91 -9.72 -0.59
N PRO A 71 2.67 -8.46 -0.19
CA PRO A 71 2.91 -8.02 1.17
C PRO A 71 1.99 -8.76 2.15
N GLY A 72 2.45 -8.92 3.39
CA GLY A 72 1.61 -9.40 4.49
C GLY A 72 0.48 -8.42 4.82
N GLY A 73 0.64 -7.13 4.53
CA GLY A 73 -0.43 -6.14 4.56
C GLY A 73 0.06 -4.72 4.26
N LEU A 74 -0.89 -3.82 4.04
CA LEU A 74 -0.64 -2.37 3.94
C LEU A 74 -1.26 -1.67 5.15
N LEU A 75 -0.40 -1.04 5.95
CA LEU A 75 -0.76 -0.51 7.26
C LEU A 75 -1.06 0.99 7.19
N PRO A 76 -2.06 1.46 7.96
CA PRO A 76 -2.17 2.87 8.27
C PRO A 76 -1.08 3.22 9.28
N TYR A 77 -0.09 3.99 8.85
CA TYR A 77 1.07 4.31 9.68
C TYR A 77 1.22 5.81 9.79
N GLY A 78 1.24 6.31 11.02
CA GLY A 78 1.23 7.74 11.29
C GLY A 78 1.96 8.08 12.56
N TYR A 79 2.25 9.37 12.73
CA TYR A 79 2.84 9.88 13.95
C TYR A 79 1.78 9.96 15.05
N ASP A 80 2.01 9.27 16.16
CA ASP A 80 1.25 9.42 17.39
C ASP A 80 1.90 10.56 18.19
N ALA A 81 1.22 11.71 18.21
CA ALA A 81 1.74 12.92 18.85
C ALA A 81 1.85 12.80 20.37
N GLU A 82 1.17 11.84 20.99
CA GLU A 82 1.15 11.64 22.43
C GLU A 82 2.35 10.81 22.87
N LEU A 83 2.63 9.75 22.11
CA LEU A 83 3.79 8.90 22.35
C LEU A 83 5.08 9.48 21.76
N GLY A 84 4.97 10.45 20.85
CA GLY A 84 6.11 11.03 20.16
C GLY A 84 6.79 10.05 19.19
N ILE A 85 6.10 8.98 18.81
CA ILE A 85 6.61 7.90 17.94
C ILE A 85 5.65 7.66 16.78
N PHE A 86 6.12 6.97 15.75
CA PHE A 86 5.23 6.47 14.71
C PHE A 86 4.65 5.11 15.10
N THR A 87 3.35 4.92 14.86
CA THR A 87 2.64 3.67 15.17
C THR A 87 1.58 3.35 14.12
N VAL A 88 1.04 2.14 14.20
CA VAL A 88 -0.11 1.73 13.39
C VAL A 88 -1.38 2.36 13.96
N LEU A 89 -2.25 2.86 13.08
CA LEU A 89 -3.52 3.50 13.45
C LEU A 89 -4.71 2.56 13.14
N PRO A 90 -5.03 1.57 13.99
CA PRO A 90 -6.03 0.52 13.69
C PRO A 90 -7.45 1.07 13.53
N GLN A 91 -7.73 2.25 14.11
CA GLN A 91 -9.04 2.91 14.05
C GLN A 91 -9.21 3.80 12.81
N LEU A 92 -8.20 3.89 11.95
CA LEU A 92 -8.28 4.71 10.75
C LEU A 92 -9.22 4.09 9.72
N ASP A 93 -10.17 4.88 9.23
CA ASP A 93 -11.05 4.51 8.14
C ASP A 93 -10.31 4.56 6.77
N PRO A 94 -10.27 3.46 6.00
CA PRO A 94 -9.67 3.48 4.67
C PRO A 94 -10.37 4.46 3.70
N ASP A 95 -11.67 4.72 3.86
CA ASP A 95 -12.47 5.59 2.96
C ASP A 95 -12.35 7.08 3.28
N ASN A 96 -11.62 7.42 4.35
CA ASN A 96 -11.39 8.79 4.73
C ASN A 96 -10.32 9.47 3.88
N LEU A 97 -10.74 10.05 2.75
CA LEU A 97 -9.86 10.77 1.82
C LEU A 97 -9.57 12.24 2.22
N ARG A 98 -9.93 12.65 3.44
CA ARG A 98 -9.76 14.04 3.88
C ARG A 98 -8.30 14.37 4.19
N LEU A 99 -7.93 15.66 4.01
CA LEU A 99 -6.68 16.22 4.51
C LEU A 99 -6.59 16.09 6.04
N PRO A 100 -5.38 16.08 6.63
CA PRO A 100 -5.17 15.75 8.05
C PRO A 100 -5.73 16.81 9.02
N ALA A 101 -6.24 17.94 8.53
CA ALA A 101 -6.53 19.13 9.33
C ALA A 101 -7.71 19.01 10.32
N VAL A 102 -8.47 17.91 10.34
CA VAL A 102 -9.57 17.70 11.29
C VAL A 102 -9.76 16.20 11.56
N TRP A 103 -8.85 15.59 12.31
CA TRP A 103 -9.12 14.34 13.03
C TRP A 103 -8.68 14.55 14.49
N PRO A 104 -9.47 14.09 15.48
CA PRO A 104 -9.32 14.55 16.85
C PRO A 104 -8.03 13.94 17.39
N VAL A 105 -7.15 14.82 17.88
CA VAL A 105 -5.86 14.63 18.57
C VAL A 105 -4.70 15.25 17.76
N THR A 106 -4.52 16.57 17.98
CA THR A 106 -3.22 17.26 18.11
C THR A 106 -2.05 16.89 17.17
N SER A 107 -2.25 16.69 15.86
CA SER A 107 -1.13 16.41 14.93
C SER A 107 -0.27 17.65 14.64
N ARG A 108 0.56 18.04 15.61
CA ARG A 108 1.85 18.67 15.29
C ARG A 108 2.74 17.57 14.73
N PHE A 109 2.75 17.43 13.40
CA PHE A 109 3.77 16.60 12.77
C PHE A 109 5.17 17.10 13.21
N PRO A 110 6.16 16.21 13.38
CA PRO A 110 7.53 16.63 13.64
C PRO A 110 8.00 17.65 12.60
N ASN A 111 8.82 18.62 13.02
CA ASN A 111 9.40 19.60 12.12
C ASN A 111 10.05 18.90 10.90
N GLY A 112 9.75 19.39 9.70
CA GLY A 112 10.23 18.80 8.44
C GLY A 112 9.35 17.70 7.85
N THR A 113 8.22 17.36 8.49
CA THR A 113 7.24 16.41 7.94
C THR A 113 6.17 17.15 7.14
N ASN A 114 5.93 16.73 5.90
CA ASN A 114 4.87 17.29 5.05
C ASN A 114 3.54 16.53 5.24
N PRO A 115 2.47 17.18 5.71
CA PRO A 115 1.16 16.55 5.95
C PRO A 115 0.52 15.89 4.72
N TYR A 116 0.89 16.30 3.50
CA TYR A 116 0.41 15.69 2.25
C TYR A 116 0.68 14.18 2.20
N TYR A 117 1.81 13.73 2.75
CA TYR A 117 2.18 12.33 2.76
C TYR A 117 1.39 11.48 3.78
N TYR A 118 0.53 12.12 4.57
CA TYR A 118 -0.35 11.49 5.55
C TYR A 118 -1.83 11.86 5.33
N SER A 119 -2.15 12.39 4.14
CA SER A 119 -3.53 12.66 3.72
C SER A 119 -4.10 11.53 2.88
N ASP A 120 -5.39 11.63 2.55
CA ASP A 120 -6.04 10.82 1.50
C ASP A 120 -5.70 9.31 1.50
N VAL A 121 -5.41 8.75 0.33
CA VAL A 121 -4.90 7.39 0.14
C VAL A 121 -3.48 7.22 0.71
N ASN A 122 -2.71 8.29 0.85
CA ASN A 122 -1.37 8.25 1.45
C ASN A 122 -1.37 7.86 2.94
N LYS A 123 -2.51 7.81 3.60
CA LYS A 123 -2.59 7.29 4.98
C LYS A 123 -2.21 5.82 5.13
N PHE A 124 -2.38 5.00 4.09
CA PHE A 124 -1.99 3.58 4.10
C PHE A 124 -0.80 3.36 3.17
N ARG A 125 0.37 3.79 3.61
CA ARG A 125 1.61 3.81 2.81
C ARG A 125 2.69 2.86 3.32
N TYR A 126 2.50 2.26 4.49
CA TYR A 126 3.50 1.34 5.06
C TYR A 126 3.27 -0.06 4.51
N VAL A 127 4.23 -0.54 3.74
CA VAL A 127 4.28 -1.91 3.21
C VAL A 127 4.87 -2.80 4.27
N TYR A 128 4.10 -3.77 4.72
CA TYR A 128 4.53 -4.76 5.69
C TYR A 128 4.70 -6.12 5.01
N ALA A 129 5.89 -6.70 5.14
CA ALA A 129 6.26 -8.03 4.76
C ALA A 129 6.10 -8.31 3.25
N GLU A 130 6.49 -7.35 2.38
CA GLU A 130 6.67 -7.65 0.95
C GLU A 130 7.70 -8.76 0.80
N ALA A 131 7.38 -9.74 -0.02
CA ALA A 131 8.15 -10.96 -0.07
C ALA A 131 8.90 -11.10 -1.36
N THR A 132 10.09 -11.69 -1.28
CA THR A 132 10.75 -12.19 -2.46
C THR A 132 11.66 -13.35 -2.10
N LYS A 133 11.64 -14.40 -2.91
CA LYS A 133 12.75 -15.36 -2.91
C LYS A 133 13.95 -14.62 -3.47
N ILE A 134 15.13 -14.86 -2.90
CA ILE A 134 16.36 -14.23 -3.42
C ILE A 134 16.43 -14.51 -4.93
N PRO A 135 16.44 -13.47 -5.79
CA PRO A 135 16.44 -13.67 -7.24
C PRO A 135 17.72 -14.35 -7.73
N VAL A 136 17.72 -14.77 -8.99
CA VAL A 136 18.96 -15.22 -9.65
C VAL A 136 19.96 -14.05 -9.64
N PRO A 137 21.23 -14.29 -9.27
CA PRO A 137 22.25 -13.25 -9.29
C PRO A 137 22.38 -12.60 -10.66
N ALA A 138 22.43 -11.26 -10.69
CA ALA A 138 22.72 -10.54 -11.93
C ALA A 138 24.14 -10.87 -12.39
N GLN A 139 24.30 -11.09 -13.70
CA GLN A 139 25.62 -11.28 -14.29
C GLN A 139 26.43 -9.98 -14.13
N PRO A 140 27.72 -10.06 -13.78
CA PRO A 140 28.56 -8.88 -13.74
C PRO A 140 28.66 -8.26 -15.14
N ALA A 141 28.65 -6.93 -15.22
CA ALA A 141 28.73 -6.20 -16.48
C ALA A 141 30.02 -6.50 -17.28
N GLN A 142 31.08 -6.99 -16.60
CA GLN A 142 32.33 -7.45 -17.21
C GLN A 142 32.87 -8.69 -16.49
N PRO A 143 33.51 -9.63 -17.20
CA PRO A 143 34.22 -10.75 -16.59
C PRO A 143 35.28 -10.26 -15.60
N GLY A 144 35.26 -10.79 -14.37
CA GLY A 144 36.21 -10.40 -13.30
C GLY A 144 35.74 -9.27 -12.39
N GLN A 145 34.59 -8.63 -12.64
CA GLN A 145 33.95 -7.71 -11.69
C GLN A 145 33.11 -8.49 -10.66
N PRO A 146 33.03 -8.03 -9.40
CA PRO A 146 32.13 -8.63 -8.42
C PRO A 146 30.68 -8.51 -8.89
N SER A 147 29.87 -9.55 -8.63
CA SER A 147 28.44 -9.52 -8.95
C SER A 147 27.77 -8.35 -8.23
N LEU A 148 26.89 -7.63 -8.95
CA LEU A 148 26.02 -6.60 -8.37
C LEU A 148 25.07 -7.16 -7.30
N GLY A 149 24.96 -8.49 -7.21
CA GLY A 149 24.06 -9.23 -6.32
C GLY A 149 22.81 -9.69 -7.04
N SER A 150 21.86 -10.23 -6.28
CA SER A 150 20.54 -10.62 -6.79
C SER A 150 19.60 -9.41 -6.73
N ILE A 151 19.30 -8.81 -7.89
CA ILE A 151 18.54 -7.56 -7.99
C ILE A 151 17.05 -7.78 -7.80
N TYR A 152 16.43 -6.94 -6.98
CA TYR A 152 14.99 -6.86 -6.75
C TYR A 152 14.52 -5.41 -6.73
N VAL A 153 13.50 -5.09 -7.53
CA VAL A 153 12.85 -3.78 -7.51
C VAL A 153 11.57 -3.88 -6.70
N LEU A 154 11.51 -3.15 -5.58
CA LEU A 154 10.36 -3.13 -4.68
C LEU A 154 9.07 -2.83 -5.43
N ALA A 155 8.00 -3.59 -5.16
CA ALA A 155 6.78 -3.55 -5.97
C ALA A 155 6.04 -2.20 -5.91
N PHE A 156 6.18 -1.47 -4.80
CA PHE A 156 5.48 -0.20 -4.57
C PHE A 156 6.40 1.03 -4.56
N SER A 157 7.64 0.93 -5.06
CA SER A 157 8.51 2.10 -5.20
C SER A 157 7.85 3.20 -6.06
N PRO A 158 8.27 4.48 -5.98
CA PRO A 158 9.32 5.03 -5.12
C PRO A 158 9.05 4.89 -3.63
N ILE A 159 10.11 4.74 -2.83
CA ILE A 159 9.98 4.67 -1.37
C ILE A 159 10.15 6.05 -0.74
N ALA A 160 9.49 6.25 0.39
CA ALA A 160 9.68 7.40 1.25
C ALA A 160 10.88 7.16 2.15
N TYR A 161 11.83 8.08 2.13
CA TYR A 161 12.91 8.08 3.08
C TYR A 161 13.26 9.50 3.54
N ASN A 162 13.06 9.78 4.82
CA ASN A 162 13.49 11.03 5.44
C ASN A 162 14.63 10.76 6.43
N PRO A 163 15.91 10.92 6.02
CA PRO A 163 17.05 10.62 6.89
C PRO A 163 17.10 11.47 8.17
N ALA A 164 16.39 12.60 8.22
CA ALA A 164 16.39 13.48 9.39
C ALA A 164 15.49 12.99 10.54
N VAL A 165 14.54 12.08 10.26
CA VAL A 165 13.51 11.64 11.22
C VAL A 165 13.37 10.12 11.25
N GLU A 166 13.73 9.44 10.18
CA GLU A 166 13.56 8.00 10.00
C GLU A 166 14.93 7.31 10.03
N GLY A 167 14.97 6.10 10.59
CA GLY A 167 16.17 5.25 10.63
C GLY A 167 16.49 4.65 9.26
N GLU A 168 16.51 3.33 9.13
CA GLU A 168 16.73 2.70 7.83
C GLU A 168 15.52 2.91 6.88
N PRO A 169 15.73 3.25 5.59
CA PRO A 169 14.66 3.44 4.60
C PRO A 169 13.88 2.15 4.29
N VAL A 170 14.56 1.02 4.42
CA VAL A 170 14.07 -0.31 4.10
C VAL A 170 14.60 -1.24 5.17
N THR A 171 13.72 -2.03 5.78
CA THR A 171 14.10 -3.09 6.71
C THR A 171 13.90 -4.43 6.04
N VAL A 172 14.97 -5.23 5.95
CA VAL A 172 14.96 -6.56 5.35
C VAL A 172 15.16 -7.61 6.43
N TYR A 173 14.34 -8.66 6.42
CA TYR A 173 14.38 -9.72 7.42
C TYR A 173 13.91 -11.08 6.89
N SER A 174 14.19 -12.13 7.66
CA SER A 174 13.90 -13.53 7.32
C SER A 174 12.45 -13.93 7.61
N ALA A 175 12.12 -15.20 7.31
CA ALA A 175 10.93 -15.83 7.88
C ALA A 175 10.92 -15.76 9.43
N PRO A 176 9.74 -15.79 10.08
CA PRO A 176 9.64 -15.68 11.52
C PRO A 176 10.33 -16.86 12.24
N LEU A 177 11.03 -16.51 13.31
CA LEU A 177 11.62 -17.46 14.25
C LEU A 177 10.54 -18.23 15.01
N ARG A 178 10.90 -19.40 15.53
CA ARG A 178 10.00 -20.23 16.32
C ARG A 178 9.91 -19.71 17.75
N ARG A 179 8.73 -19.22 18.16
CA ARG A 179 8.45 -18.86 19.55
C ARG A 179 8.38 -20.09 20.46
N ARG A 180 8.95 -19.96 21.66
CA ARG A 180 8.81 -20.87 22.79
C ARG A 180 8.14 -20.14 23.95
N TYR A 181 7.13 -20.78 24.56
CA TYR A 181 6.36 -20.16 25.64
C TYR A 181 7.09 -20.25 26.98
N ILE A 182 7.11 -19.15 27.74
CA ILE A 182 7.59 -19.13 29.13
C ILE A 182 6.38 -19.32 30.04
N TRP A 183 6.32 -20.42 30.77
CA TRP A 183 5.24 -20.69 31.73
C TRP A 183 5.70 -20.58 33.20
N ARG A 184 6.96 -20.95 33.50
CA ARG A 184 7.55 -20.91 34.86
C ARG A 184 9.07 -20.76 34.88
N ALA A 185 9.75 -21.24 33.85
CA ALA A 185 11.20 -21.14 33.70
C ALA A 185 11.54 -20.91 32.22
N ILE A 186 12.70 -20.30 31.96
CA ILE A 186 13.17 -20.05 30.60
C ILE A 186 13.37 -21.39 29.89
N PRO A 187 12.71 -21.64 28.75
CA PRO A 187 12.87 -22.89 28.02
C PRO A 187 14.29 -23.00 27.46
N ARG A 188 14.84 -24.22 27.41
CA ARG A 188 16.12 -24.47 26.73
C ARG A 188 15.96 -24.24 25.22
N LEU A 189 16.53 -23.16 24.71
CA LEU A 189 16.56 -22.82 23.29
C LEU A 189 17.64 -23.63 22.57
N ARG A 190 17.23 -24.49 21.64
CA ARG A 190 18.09 -25.53 21.04
C ARG A 190 18.87 -25.02 19.85
N HIS A 191 18.33 -24.08 19.08
CA HIS A 191 18.97 -23.54 17.87
C HIS A 191 18.73 -22.05 17.72
N GLY A 192 19.53 -21.39 16.87
CA GLY A 192 19.41 -19.94 16.59
C GLY A 192 18.11 -19.51 15.92
N GLY A 193 17.30 -20.48 15.47
CA GLY A 193 15.95 -20.28 14.92
C GLY A 193 14.82 -20.18 15.96
N GLU A 194 15.14 -20.11 17.26
CA GLU A 194 14.15 -20.06 18.35
C GLU A 194 14.36 -18.82 19.24
N TYR A 195 13.26 -18.34 19.81
CA TYR A 195 13.26 -17.33 20.87
C TYR A 195 12.17 -17.65 21.90
N ALA A 196 12.29 -17.06 23.09
CA ALA A 196 11.21 -17.02 24.08
C ALA A 196 10.95 -15.57 24.50
N ILE A 197 9.77 -15.31 25.06
CA ILE A 197 9.33 -13.97 25.45
C ILE A 197 8.67 -14.03 26.83
N ASP A 198 9.03 -13.08 27.68
CA ASP A 198 8.30 -12.72 28.89
C ASP A 198 7.41 -11.52 28.57
N TYR A 199 6.09 -11.78 28.51
CA TYR A 199 5.10 -10.77 28.12
C TYR A 199 4.90 -9.70 29.19
N ASP A 200 5.10 -10.03 30.46
CA ASP A 200 4.87 -9.10 31.57
C ASP A 200 6.03 -8.12 31.71
N ASN A 201 7.27 -8.61 31.58
CA ASN A 201 8.48 -7.78 31.72
C ASN A 201 9.01 -7.23 30.39
N ALA A 202 8.43 -7.64 29.26
CA ALA A 202 8.86 -7.28 27.92
C ALA A 202 10.33 -7.66 27.61
N ILE A 203 10.70 -8.91 27.91
CA ILE A 203 12.06 -9.44 27.71
C ILE A 203 12.03 -10.56 26.67
N LEU A 204 12.96 -10.52 25.71
CA LEU A 204 13.23 -11.60 24.78
C LEU A 204 14.42 -12.44 25.26
N TYR A 205 14.32 -13.75 25.09
CA TYR A 205 15.37 -14.71 25.42
C TYR A 205 15.84 -15.45 24.18
N PHE A 206 17.14 -15.70 24.13
CA PHE A 206 17.87 -16.28 23.00
C PHE A 206 18.87 -17.32 23.46
N ARG A 207 19.24 -18.23 22.55
CA ARG A 207 20.44 -19.05 22.76
C ARG A 207 21.68 -18.14 22.63
N PRO A 208 22.59 -18.06 23.61
CA PRO A 208 23.80 -17.26 23.50
C PRO A 208 24.74 -17.83 22.43
N VAL A 209 25.40 -16.93 21.68
CA VAL A 209 26.37 -17.26 20.63
C VAL A 209 27.55 -16.27 20.68
N GLY A 210 28.71 -16.66 20.15
CA GLY A 210 29.96 -15.88 20.25
C GLY A 210 30.05 -14.62 19.37
N TYR A 211 28.96 -14.20 18.72
CA TYR A 211 28.92 -13.06 17.81
C TYR A 211 27.63 -12.24 17.98
N PRO A 212 27.65 -10.93 17.72
CA PRO A 212 26.46 -10.09 17.83
C PRO A 212 25.43 -10.45 16.75
N ARG A 213 24.15 -10.25 17.04
CA ARG A 213 23.04 -10.53 16.12
C ARG A 213 22.03 -9.39 16.13
N GLN A 214 21.33 -9.23 15.02
CA GLN A 214 20.22 -8.30 14.90
C GLN A 214 18.94 -9.05 14.51
N PHE A 215 17.84 -8.63 15.11
CA PHE A 215 16.51 -9.16 14.84
C PHE A 215 15.54 -8.02 14.55
N VAL A 216 14.44 -8.34 13.89
CA VAL A 216 13.31 -7.43 13.68
C VAL A 216 12.13 -7.97 14.45
N ILE A 217 11.52 -7.16 15.32
CA ILE A 217 10.33 -7.51 16.09
C ILE A 217 9.13 -6.66 15.67
N THR A 218 7.98 -7.29 15.59
CA THR A 218 6.66 -6.64 15.53
C THR A 218 5.84 -7.16 16.70
N TYR A 219 5.17 -6.28 17.45
CA TYR A 219 4.37 -6.66 18.61
C TYR A 219 3.31 -5.59 18.94
N SER A 220 2.38 -5.92 19.83
CA SER A 220 1.41 -4.99 20.40
C SER A 220 1.55 -4.99 21.92
N TYR A 221 1.34 -3.86 22.60
CA TYR A 221 1.40 -3.75 24.05
C TYR A 221 0.22 -2.95 24.60
N TRP A 222 -0.13 -3.23 25.87
CA TRP A 222 -1.18 -2.53 26.58
C TRP A 222 -0.61 -1.33 27.33
N ASP A 223 -1.20 -0.16 27.08
CA ASP A 223 -0.92 1.09 27.77
C ASP A 223 -2.12 1.45 28.66
N GLY A 224 -1.92 1.38 29.97
CA GLY A 224 -2.91 1.70 31.00
C GLY A 224 -3.13 3.18 31.27
N GLN A 225 -2.29 4.06 30.70
CA GLN A 225 -2.36 5.52 30.88
C GLN A 225 -2.71 6.27 29.60
N ASP A 226 -3.36 5.64 28.62
CA ASP A 226 -3.82 6.35 27.41
C ASP A 226 -4.62 7.60 27.80
N LEU A 227 -4.05 8.75 27.47
CA LEU A 227 -4.52 10.06 27.91
C LEU A 227 -5.78 10.51 27.15
N VAL A 228 -6.12 9.90 26.00
CA VAL A 228 -7.31 10.19 25.20
C VAL A 228 -8.55 9.56 25.81
N ASP A 229 -8.48 8.25 26.08
CA ASP A 229 -9.62 7.47 26.54
C ASP A 229 -9.65 7.29 28.07
N ARG A 230 -8.56 7.63 28.78
CA ARG A 230 -8.32 7.32 30.21
C ARG A 230 -8.59 5.86 30.56
N ARG A 231 -8.30 4.97 29.61
CA ARG A 231 -8.58 3.53 29.66
C ARG A 231 -7.44 2.79 28.99
N PRO A 232 -7.19 1.52 29.37
CA PRO A 232 -6.20 0.70 28.70
C PRO A 232 -6.43 0.67 27.18
N SER A 233 -5.39 0.99 26.43
CA SER A 233 -5.40 0.93 24.96
C SER A 233 -4.29 0.03 24.44
N LEU A 234 -4.53 -0.53 23.25
CA LEU A 234 -3.59 -1.41 22.59
C LEU A 234 -2.81 -0.62 21.55
N LYS A 235 -1.49 -0.59 21.69
CA LYS A 235 -0.55 0.10 20.79
C LYS A 235 0.26 -0.93 20.02
N SER A 236 0.47 -0.72 18.72
CA SER A 236 1.19 -1.68 17.85
C SER A 236 2.50 -1.09 17.35
N ILE A 237 3.60 -1.80 17.59
CA ILE A 237 4.94 -1.47 17.09
C ILE A 237 5.29 -2.43 15.96
N VAL A 238 5.74 -1.88 14.84
CA VAL A 238 6.09 -2.65 13.65
C VAL A 238 7.56 -2.46 13.32
N SER A 239 8.23 -3.59 13.09
CA SER A 239 9.53 -3.66 12.43
C SER A 239 10.66 -2.97 13.18
N GLU A 240 10.63 -3.09 14.51
CA GLU A 240 11.65 -2.50 15.37
C GLU A 240 12.89 -3.38 15.45
N THR A 241 14.08 -2.77 15.49
CA THR A 241 15.35 -3.51 15.51
C THR A 241 15.73 -3.89 16.94
N VAL A 242 15.95 -5.18 17.16
CA VAL A 242 16.51 -5.72 18.41
C VAL A 242 17.98 -6.05 18.20
N PHE A 243 18.86 -5.39 18.94
CA PHE A 243 20.29 -5.69 18.94
C PHE A 243 20.63 -6.64 20.10
N LEU A 244 21.23 -7.78 19.78
CA LEU A 244 21.66 -8.75 20.76
C LEU A 244 23.20 -8.88 20.75
N PRO A 245 23.89 -8.43 21.81
CA PRO A 245 25.34 -8.55 21.93
C PRO A 245 25.84 -10.00 21.89
N ALA A 246 27.13 -10.17 21.56
CA ALA A 246 27.78 -11.47 21.67
C ALA A 246 27.70 -12.00 23.12
N GLY A 247 27.39 -13.28 23.27
CA GLY A 247 27.26 -13.96 24.57
C GLY A 247 25.97 -13.65 25.35
N ALA A 248 25.18 -12.65 24.95
CA ALA A 248 23.92 -12.33 25.61
C ALA A 248 22.84 -13.39 25.35
N ASP A 249 22.07 -13.72 26.39
CA ASP A 249 20.97 -14.67 26.36
C ASP A 249 19.59 -14.00 26.49
N HIS A 250 19.54 -12.70 26.76
CA HIS A 250 18.31 -11.90 26.79
C HIS A 250 18.54 -10.44 26.39
N VAL A 251 17.45 -9.75 26.08
CA VAL A 251 17.40 -8.31 25.78
C VAL A 251 15.98 -7.78 26.00
N ASP A 252 15.88 -6.52 26.43
CA ASP A 252 14.60 -5.82 26.52
C ASP A 252 13.98 -5.59 25.13
N ILE A 253 12.66 -5.64 25.05
CA ILE A 253 11.94 -5.32 23.82
C ILE A 253 11.95 -3.79 23.61
N PRO A 254 12.46 -3.30 22.48
CA PRO A 254 12.49 -1.87 22.18
C PRO A 254 11.16 -1.34 21.65
N VAL A 255 10.83 -0.10 21.99
CA VAL A 255 9.69 0.67 21.41
C VAL A 255 10.12 1.56 20.24
N ASP A 256 11.42 1.82 20.10
CA ASP A 256 11.99 2.66 19.06
C ASP A 256 13.38 2.18 18.60
N SER A 257 13.82 2.72 17.46
CA SER A 257 15.14 2.44 16.86
C SER A 257 16.36 2.81 17.71
N ARG A 258 16.16 3.53 18.81
CA ARG A 258 17.25 3.87 19.75
C ARG A 258 17.44 2.77 20.79
N GLY A 259 16.58 1.76 20.79
CA GLY A 259 16.62 0.67 21.76
C GLY A 259 15.95 1.03 23.09
N THR A 260 15.08 2.04 23.13
CA THR A 260 14.35 2.41 24.35
C THR A 260 13.46 1.23 24.78
N PRO A 261 13.63 0.65 25.99
CA PRO A 261 12.80 -0.47 26.43
C PRO A 261 11.32 -0.09 26.50
N VAL A 262 10.42 -0.91 25.96
CA VAL A 262 8.98 -0.67 26.04
C VAL A 262 8.47 -0.72 27.48
N SER A 263 9.14 -1.49 28.35
CA SER A 263 8.87 -1.53 29.79
C SER A 263 9.13 -0.18 30.49
N SER A 264 9.88 0.73 29.86
CA SER A 264 10.13 2.08 30.37
C SER A 264 9.10 3.12 29.90
N VAL A 265 8.19 2.76 29.00
CA VAL A 265 7.13 3.65 28.52
C VAL A 265 6.12 3.87 29.66
N SER A 266 5.79 5.14 29.92
CA SER A 266 4.79 5.47 30.93
C SER A 266 3.46 4.81 30.59
N GLY A 267 2.86 4.12 31.57
CA GLY A 267 1.60 3.40 31.37
C GLY A 267 1.73 2.00 30.77
N PHE A 268 2.93 1.54 30.39
CA PHE A 268 3.13 0.16 29.97
C PHE A 268 2.59 -0.83 31.03
N MET A 269 1.80 -1.79 30.57
CA MET A 269 1.25 -2.86 31.40
C MET A 269 1.91 -4.20 31.10
N PHE A 270 1.82 -4.67 29.85
CA PHE A 270 2.38 -5.93 29.35
C PHE A 270 2.29 -5.96 27.82
N ILE A 271 3.06 -6.85 27.20
CA ILE A 271 2.97 -7.19 25.78
C ILE A 271 1.74 -8.05 25.55
N ASP A 272 0.93 -7.72 24.54
CA ASP A 272 -0.27 -8.50 24.23
C ASP A 272 0.09 -9.92 23.79
N HIS A 273 -0.49 -10.91 24.48
CA HIS A 273 -0.08 -12.30 24.35
C HIS A 273 -0.19 -12.80 22.92
N GLY A 274 0.94 -13.22 22.40
CA GLY A 274 1.09 -13.78 21.07
C GLY A 274 1.20 -12.77 19.94
N SER A 275 1.14 -11.45 20.21
CA SER A 275 1.28 -10.35 19.21
C SER A 275 2.65 -10.29 18.56
N ASP A 276 3.66 -10.85 19.25
CA ASP A 276 5.04 -10.89 18.86
C ASP A 276 5.29 -11.73 17.60
N SER A 277 6.11 -11.18 16.71
CA SER A 277 6.74 -11.88 15.60
C SER A 277 8.18 -11.39 15.50
N LEU A 278 9.13 -12.31 15.64
CA LEU A 278 10.56 -12.03 15.65
C LEU A 278 11.24 -12.68 14.45
N HIS A 279 12.13 -11.95 13.79
CA HIS A 279 12.77 -12.35 12.54
C HIS A 279 14.28 -12.07 12.60
N ARG A 280 15.11 -12.82 11.89
CA ARG A 280 16.52 -12.46 11.72
C ARG A 280 16.60 -11.25 10.78
N LYS A 281 17.25 -10.18 11.20
CA LYS A 281 17.48 -8.99 10.37
C LYS A 281 18.58 -9.30 9.37
N PHE A 282 18.45 -8.79 8.14
CA PHE A 282 19.55 -8.80 7.18
C PHE A 282 20.46 -7.61 7.44
N THR A 283 21.75 -7.79 7.28
CA THR A 283 22.74 -6.73 7.41
C THR A 283 22.73 -5.87 6.14
N GLN A 284 22.48 -4.57 6.28
CA GLN A 284 22.68 -3.62 5.19
C GLN A 284 24.18 -3.35 5.03
N LEU A 285 24.71 -3.60 3.84
CA LEU A 285 26.08 -3.29 3.46
C LEU A 285 26.16 -1.94 2.73
N GLY A 286 27.31 -1.27 2.84
CA GLY A 286 27.67 -0.17 1.96
C GLY A 286 27.82 -0.64 0.51
N LEU A 287 27.64 0.28 -0.45
CA LEU A 287 27.68 -0.05 -1.87
C LEU A 287 29.02 -0.70 -2.29
N SER A 288 30.12 -0.25 -1.70
CA SER A 288 31.49 -0.73 -1.95
C SER A 288 31.87 -2.00 -1.19
N ASP A 289 31.08 -2.40 -0.19
CA ASP A 289 31.46 -3.52 0.69
C ASP A 289 31.36 -4.85 -0.05
N VAL A 290 32.24 -5.80 0.27
CA VAL A 290 32.23 -7.13 -0.35
C VAL A 290 31.16 -7.99 0.31
N TRP A 291 30.46 -8.81 -0.48
CA TRP A 291 29.54 -9.82 0.05
C TRP A 291 30.30 -10.86 0.87
N ASP A 292 29.80 -11.17 2.07
CA ASP A 292 30.33 -12.26 2.87
C ASP A 292 29.80 -13.60 2.31
N PRO A 293 30.68 -14.53 1.89
CA PRO A 293 30.23 -15.83 1.40
C PRO A 293 29.55 -16.70 2.47
N ASP A 294 29.79 -16.42 3.75
CA ASP A 294 29.26 -17.21 4.88
C ASP A 294 27.98 -16.60 5.49
N ASP A 295 27.61 -15.36 5.11
CA ASP A 295 26.39 -14.70 5.59
C ASP A 295 25.40 -14.38 4.45
N PRO A 296 24.42 -15.27 4.18
CA PRO A 296 23.41 -15.05 3.14
C PRO A 296 22.39 -13.96 3.52
N TYR A 297 22.41 -13.45 4.76
CA TYR A 297 21.49 -12.45 5.27
C TYR A 297 22.06 -11.04 5.09
N GLN A 298 22.52 -10.71 3.89
CA GLN A 298 23.07 -9.38 3.57
C GLN A 298 22.35 -8.77 2.37
N TYR A 299 22.22 -7.44 2.37
CA TYR A 299 21.67 -6.69 1.25
C TYR A 299 22.35 -5.34 1.09
N LYS A 300 22.21 -4.75 -0.11
CA LYS A 300 22.58 -3.38 -0.42
C LYS A 300 21.36 -2.67 -0.95
N LEU A 301 21.14 -1.43 -0.50
CA LEU A 301 20.16 -0.54 -1.10
C LEU A 301 20.86 0.25 -2.20
N LEU A 302 20.72 -0.19 -3.45
CA LEU A 302 21.39 0.44 -4.60
C LEU A 302 20.81 1.81 -4.89
N ASP A 303 19.49 1.92 -4.79
CA ASP A 303 18.78 3.15 -5.07
C ASP A 303 17.50 3.22 -4.23
N TYR A 304 17.45 4.15 -3.27
CA TYR A 304 16.26 4.35 -2.45
C TYR A 304 15.12 4.98 -3.26
N VAL A 305 15.43 5.79 -4.27
CA VAL A 305 14.44 6.46 -5.12
C VAL A 305 13.66 5.46 -5.96
N ALA A 306 14.37 4.61 -6.68
CA ALA A 306 13.79 3.56 -7.51
C ALA A 306 13.36 2.32 -6.69
N GLY A 307 13.76 2.23 -5.42
CA GLY A 307 13.51 1.08 -4.55
C GLY A 307 14.23 -0.18 -5.06
N VAL A 308 15.50 -0.04 -5.42
CA VAL A 308 16.33 -1.13 -5.94
C VAL A 308 17.17 -1.72 -4.83
N VAL A 309 16.93 -2.99 -4.52
CA VAL A 309 17.65 -3.77 -3.52
C VAL A 309 18.47 -4.83 -4.23
N ALA A 310 19.73 -5.00 -3.83
CA ALA A 310 20.54 -6.14 -4.21
C ALA A 310 20.73 -7.04 -2.98
N PHE A 311 20.40 -8.32 -3.10
CA PHE A 311 20.70 -9.30 -2.06
C PHE A 311 22.04 -9.97 -2.31
N ASN A 312 22.64 -10.48 -1.23
CA ASN A 312 23.82 -11.34 -1.33
C ASN A 312 23.50 -12.52 -2.28
N PRO A 313 24.29 -12.70 -3.35
CA PRO A 313 24.04 -13.77 -4.32
C PRO A 313 24.14 -15.17 -3.70
N PHE A 314 24.86 -15.36 -2.59
CA PHE A 314 24.91 -16.63 -1.86
C PHE A 314 23.59 -16.96 -1.14
N GLY A 315 22.68 -16.00 -1.00
CA GLY A 315 21.31 -16.26 -0.54
C GLY A 315 20.44 -16.97 -1.58
N TYR A 316 20.82 -16.97 -2.86
CA TYR A 316 20.10 -17.68 -3.91
C TYR A 316 20.17 -19.19 -3.68
N GLY A 317 19.01 -19.82 -3.44
CA GLY A 317 18.93 -21.26 -3.16
C GLY A 317 19.34 -21.66 -1.74
N TYR A 318 19.71 -20.72 -0.88
CA TYR A 318 20.00 -21.01 0.53
C TYR A 318 18.75 -21.51 1.26
N GLU A 319 18.90 -22.51 2.13
CA GLU A 319 17.80 -23.03 2.97
C GLU A 319 17.93 -22.54 4.41
N GLU A 320 16.87 -21.93 4.94
CA GLU A 320 16.80 -21.52 6.33
C GLU A 320 15.85 -22.41 7.15
N TYR A 321 16.13 -22.49 8.45
CA TYR A 321 15.27 -23.17 9.41
C TYR A 321 14.25 -22.20 10.01
N THR A 322 12.99 -22.39 9.68
CA THR A 322 11.88 -21.56 10.15
C THR A 322 11.01 -22.32 11.14
N ALA A 323 10.00 -21.64 11.72
CA ALA A 323 8.96 -22.30 12.52
C ALA A 323 8.20 -23.41 11.75
N ARG A 324 8.30 -23.44 10.41
CA ARG A 324 7.63 -24.39 9.51
C ARG A 324 8.54 -25.48 8.96
N GLY A 325 9.83 -25.48 9.32
CA GLY A 325 10.82 -26.44 8.81
C GLY A 325 11.89 -25.76 7.94
N ARG A 326 12.58 -26.54 7.11
CA ARG A 326 13.55 -26.00 6.14
C ARG A 326 12.80 -25.40 4.95
N GLN A 327 13.12 -24.17 4.59
CA GLN A 327 12.52 -23.46 3.45
C GLN A 327 13.60 -22.63 2.75
N THR A 328 13.43 -22.37 1.45
CA THR A 328 14.32 -21.44 0.73
C THR A 328 14.25 -20.05 1.35
N LEU A 329 15.40 -19.39 1.50
CA LEU A 329 15.53 -18.05 2.04
C LEU A 329 14.60 -17.09 1.30
N THR A 330 13.68 -16.51 2.07
CA THR A 330 12.75 -15.51 1.58
C THR A 330 13.04 -14.21 2.33
N ALA A 331 13.35 -13.16 1.59
CA ALA A 331 13.47 -11.83 2.14
C ALA A 331 12.06 -11.24 2.30
N TYR A 332 11.79 -10.74 3.50
CA TYR A 332 10.63 -9.93 3.83
C TYR A 332 11.10 -8.50 3.99
N ILE A 333 10.38 -7.58 3.36
CA ILE A 333 10.83 -6.20 3.19
C ILE A 333 9.73 -5.25 3.65
N ASP A 334 10.09 -4.40 4.60
CA ASP A 334 9.24 -3.32 5.10
C ASP A 334 9.77 -1.98 4.64
N TYR A 335 8.86 -1.14 4.15
CA TYR A 335 9.19 0.19 3.64
C TYR A 335 7.93 1.05 3.52
N ARG A 336 8.12 2.35 3.30
CA ARG A 336 7.02 3.29 3.08
C ARG A 336 6.95 3.64 1.61
N VAL A 337 5.77 3.56 1.01
CA VAL A 337 5.50 4.12 -0.31
C VAL A 337 5.59 5.63 -0.22
N LEU A 338 6.26 6.26 -1.18
CA LEU A 338 6.42 7.71 -1.21
C LEU A 338 5.08 8.42 -1.38
N ASP A 339 4.32 8.05 -2.42
CA ASP A 339 3.06 8.68 -2.77
C ASP A 339 2.25 7.78 -3.72
N TRP A 340 1.01 7.46 -3.35
CA TRP A 340 0.10 6.67 -4.20
C TRP A 340 -0.42 7.42 -5.42
N HIS A 341 -0.20 8.74 -5.51
CA HIS A 341 -0.49 9.52 -6.72
C HIS A 341 0.58 9.35 -7.81
N ILE A 342 1.72 8.72 -7.49
CA ILE A 342 2.69 8.30 -8.50
C ILE A 342 2.16 7.01 -9.14
N ILE A 343 1.69 7.12 -10.37
CA ILE A 343 1.16 6.00 -11.14
C ILE A 343 2.32 5.15 -11.63
N ARG A 344 2.15 3.83 -11.60
CA ARG A 344 3.15 2.85 -12.02
C ARG A 344 2.62 2.03 -13.18
N GLU A 345 3.41 1.89 -14.23
CA GLU A 345 3.08 1.00 -15.36
C GLU A 345 4.29 0.22 -15.84
N GLU A 346 4.13 -1.08 -16.03
CA GLU A 346 5.17 -1.95 -16.56
C GLU A 346 4.96 -2.19 -18.05
N ARG A 347 6.02 -2.00 -18.85
CA ARG A 347 6.02 -2.24 -20.29
C ARG A 347 7.32 -2.90 -20.72
N LYS A 348 7.21 -3.97 -21.51
CA LYS A 348 8.34 -4.54 -22.23
C LYS A 348 8.49 -3.81 -23.58
N LEU A 349 9.69 -3.30 -23.87
CA LEU A 349 10.01 -2.78 -25.20
C LEU A 349 10.13 -3.95 -26.19
N PRO A 350 9.78 -3.78 -27.48
CA PRO A 350 9.90 -4.84 -28.46
C PRO A 350 11.36 -5.33 -28.55
N ASP A 351 11.55 -6.63 -28.72
CA ASP A 351 12.89 -7.22 -28.89
C ASP A 351 13.53 -6.81 -30.24
N ARG A 352 12.71 -6.42 -31.22
CA ARG A 352 13.14 -5.92 -32.53
C ARG A 352 12.45 -4.60 -32.83
N VAL A 353 13.23 -3.62 -33.25
CA VAL A 353 12.76 -2.28 -33.63
C VAL A 353 12.93 -2.12 -35.13
N ASN A 354 11.83 -1.98 -35.86
CA ASN A 354 11.82 -1.75 -37.31
C ASN A 354 11.62 -0.27 -37.64
N ALA A 355 10.94 0.47 -36.76
CA ALA A 355 10.78 1.91 -36.84
C ALA A 355 10.90 2.55 -35.43
N PRO A 356 11.34 3.82 -35.31
CA PRO A 356 11.40 4.51 -34.02
C PRO A 356 10.06 4.57 -33.27
N GLY A 357 8.93 4.46 -33.99
CA GLY A 357 7.59 4.40 -33.40
C GLY A 357 7.29 3.10 -32.65
N ASP A 358 8.05 2.02 -32.90
CA ASP A 358 7.85 0.73 -32.22
C ASP A 358 8.20 0.81 -30.72
N CYS A 359 9.01 1.81 -30.34
CA CYS A 359 9.37 2.10 -28.94
C CYS A 359 8.47 3.17 -28.30
N GLU A 360 7.32 3.48 -28.91
CA GLU A 360 6.33 4.43 -28.36
C GLU A 360 5.19 3.69 -27.64
N PHE A 361 4.94 4.10 -26.40
CA PHE A 361 3.89 3.53 -25.56
C PHE A 361 2.93 4.61 -25.09
N LYS A 362 1.64 4.27 -25.13
CA LYS A 362 0.60 5.07 -24.52
C LYS A 362 0.41 4.66 -23.06
N LEU A 363 0.57 5.63 -22.17
CA LEU A 363 0.25 5.49 -20.75
C LEU A 363 -1.27 5.45 -20.57
N SER A 364 -1.73 4.87 -19.45
CA SER A 364 -3.15 4.74 -19.14
C SER A 364 -3.81 6.10 -18.93
N LEU A 365 -3.06 7.07 -18.38
CA LEU A 365 -3.53 8.44 -18.20
C LEU A 365 -2.92 9.39 -19.23
N ARG A 366 -3.67 10.44 -19.54
CA ARG A 366 -3.26 11.57 -20.36
C ARG A 366 -3.00 12.78 -19.46
N PHE A 367 -2.50 13.87 -20.05
CA PHE A 367 -2.21 15.11 -19.31
C PHE A 367 -1.22 14.86 -18.17
N ILE A 368 -0.07 14.30 -18.54
CA ILE A 368 1.04 14.05 -17.63
C ILE A 368 1.54 15.39 -17.09
N LYS A 369 1.72 15.48 -15.77
CA LYS A 369 2.22 16.71 -15.14
C LYS A 369 3.64 17.01 -15.63
N GLN A 370 3.88 18.26 -16.02
CA GLN A 370 5.18 18.74 -16.47
C GLN A 370 5.74 19.75 -15.47
N LYS A 371 6.94 19.48 -14.97
CA LYS A 371 7.67 20.31 -14.03
C LYS A 371 7.84 21.71 -14.59
N GLY A 372 7.60 22.70 -13.74
CA GLY A 372 7.69 24.11 -14.10
C GLY A 372 6.56 24.63 -15.00
N LYS A 373 5.60 23.78 -15.42
CA LYS A 373 4.50 24.19 -16.31
C LYS A 373 3.11 23.86 -15.80
N THR A 374 2.92 22.67 -15.22
CA THR A 374 1.62 22.29 -14.65
C THR A 374 1.38 23.09 -13.38
N ILE A 375 0.18 23.66 -13.25
CA ILE A 375 -0.27 24.35 -12.04
C ILE A 375 -1.09 23.36 -11.21
N GLU A 376 -0.69 23.17 -9.96
CA GLU A 376 -1.36 22.34 -8.99
C GLU A 376 -2.66 22.95 -8.49
N PHE A 377 -3.48 22.13 -7.83
CA PHE A 377 -4.77 22.58 -7.32
C PHE A 377 -4.65 23.74 -6.31
N ASP A 378 -3.56 23.77 -5.54
CA ASP A 378 -3.24 24.84 -4.58
C ASP A 378 -2.65 26.10 -5.24
N GLY A 379 -2.54 26.12 -6.57
CA GLY A 379 -1.95 27.22 -7.35
C GLY A 379 -0.43 27.18 -7.41
N SER A 380 0.23 26.24 -6.74
CA SER A 380 1.68 26.05 -6.87
C SER A 380 2.04 25.44 -8.23
N VAL A 381 3.30 25.58 -8.64
CA VAL A 381 3.79 24.94 -9.86
C VAL A 381 4.27 23.53 -9.52
N TYR A 382 3.89 22.54 -10.33
CA TYR A 382 4.37 21.17 -10.18
C TYR A 382 5.90 21.13 -10.26
N LYS A 383 6.52 20.49 -9.28
CA LYS A 383 7.98 20.45 -9.14
C LYS A 383 8.63 19.11 -9.51
N GLY A 384 7.83 18.10 -9.85
CA GLY A 384 8.28 16.73 -10.12
C GLY A 384 7.59 15.69 -9.21
N LEU A 385 7.92 14.41 -9.41
CA LEU A 385 7.26 13.28 -8.74
C LEU A 385 7.28 13.39 -7.21
N ALA A 386 8.41 13.75 -6.62
CA ALA A 386 8.51 14.19 -5.23
C ALA A 386 9.57 15.29 -5.14
N ALA A 387 9.08 16.52 -5.03
CA ALA A 387 9.91 17.73 -5.05
C ALA A 387 9.51 18.68 -3.91
N THR A 388 8.96 18.11 -2.84
CA THR A 388 8.63 18.81 -1.60
C THR A 388 9.44 18.20 -0.47
N PRO A 389 10.10 19.02 0.37
CA PRO A 389 10.83 18.52 1.53
C PRO A 389 9.96 17.59 2.38
N PRO A 390 10.52 16.49 2.93
CA PRO A 390 11.94 16.11 2.90
C PRO A 390 12.36 15.27 1.68
N TYR A 391 11.48 15.05 0.70
CA TYR A 391 11.69 14.07 -0.38
C TYR A 391 11.96 14.71 -1.74
N ASP A 392 12.74 15.80 -1.80
CA ASP A 392 12.97 16.59 -3.01
C ASP A 392 13.95 15.97 -4.03
N TYR A 393 14.29 14.70 -3.86
CA TYR A 393 15.20 13.91 -4.70
C TYR A 393 14.56 13.34 -5.97
N LEU A 394 13.26 13.61 -6.24
CA LEU A 394 12.57 13.21 -7.46
C LEU A 394 12.04 14.40 -8.26
N PRO A 395 12.91 15.31 -8.75
CA PRO A 395 12.53 16.51 -9.47
C PRO A 395 12.25 16.21 -10.96
N PHE A 396 11.71 15.03 -11.28
CA PHE A 396 11.49 14.55 -12.64
C PHE A 396 9.99 14.45 -12.97
N ASP A 397 9.68 14.51 -14.26
CA ASP A 397 8.30 14.37 -14.75
C ASP A 397 7.88 12.91 -14.87
N VAL A 398 8.77 12.13 -15.47
CA VAL A 398 8.63 10.70 -15.74
C VAL A 398 9.96 10.02 -15.41
N LEU A 399 9.88 8.92 -14.68
CA LEU A 399 10.99 8.04 -14.34
C LEU A 399 10.70 6.66 -14.91
N ALA A 400 11.67 6.01 -15.56
CA ALA A 400 11.55 4.64 -16.05
C ALA A 400 12.68 3.80 -15.47
N VAL A 401 12.35 2.75 -14.72
CA VAL A 401 13.33 1.83 -14.10
C VAL A 401 13.34 0.53 -14.90
N ASP A 402 14.51 0.14 -15.38
CA ASP A 402 14.77 -1.16 -15.98
C ASP A 402 14.66 -2.23 -14.89
N LEU A 403 13.72 -3.16 -15.02
CA LEU A 403 13.43 -4.18 -14.00
C LEU A 403 14.50 -5.27 -13.93
N GLU A 404 15.35 -5.41 -14.95
CA GLU A 404 16.43 -6.39 -14.95
C GLU A 404 17.69 -5.86 -14.27
N THR A 405 18.05 -4.61 -14.56
CA THR A 405 19.32 -4.02 -14.09
C THR A 405 19.14 -3.08 -12.90
N GLY A 406 17.91 -2.61 -12.64
CA GLY A 406 17.62 -1.56 -11.67
C GLY A 406 18.02 -0.15 -12.13
N GLN A 407 18.62 0.01 -13.31
CA GLN A 407 19.00 1.33 -13.83
C GLN A 407 17.75 2.15 -14.17
N TYR A 408 17.77 3.44 -13.81
CA TYR A 408 16.68 4.35 -14.15
C TYR A 408 17.06 5.35 -15.25
N TYR A 409 16.05 5.77 -16.00
CA TYR A 409 16.12 6.81 -17.01
C TYR A 409 15.02 7.84 -16.74
N THR A 410 15.29 9.08 -17.10
CA THR A 410 14.36 10.22 -17.00
C THR A 410 14.19 10.89 -18.36
N ASN A 411 13.22 11.80 -18.48
CA ASN A 411 13.04 12.65 -19.66
C ASN A 411 14.24 13.58 -19.97
N GLU A 412 15.19 13.68 -19.04
CA GLU A 412 16.43 14.44 -19.13
C GLU A 412 17.67 13.54 -19.34
N SER A 413 17.52 12.22 -19.23
CA SER A 413 18.63 11.28 -19.37
C SER A 413 19.15 11.20 -20.81
N VAL A 414 20.47 11.25 -20.96
CA VAL A 414 21.18 11.12 -22.23
C VAL A 414 21.98 9.81 -22.22
N LEU A 415 21.83 9.02 -23.27
CA LEU A 415 22.49 7.74 -23.44
C LEU A 415 23.93 7.95 -23.96
N PRO A 416 24.82 6.94 -23.87
CA PRO A 416 26.19 7.03 -24.36
C PRO A 416 26.31 7.41 -25.85
N ASN A 417 25.27 7.15 -26.64
CA ASN A 417 25.18 7.54 -28.05
C ASN A 417 24.81 9.02 -28.28
N GLY A 418 24.62 9.80 -27.21
CA GLY A 418 24.23 11.21 -27.26
C GLY A 418 22.72 11.46 -27.42
N ASN A 419 21.91 10.43 -27.64
CA ASN A 419 20.46 10.56 -27.76
C ASN A 419 19.80 10.66 -26.38
N ARG A 420 18.60 11.25 -26.33
CA ARG A 420 17.75 11.16 -25.13
C ARG A 420 17.25 9.74 -24.95
N ALA A 421 17.33 9.23 -23.73
CA ALA A 421 16.84 7.88 -23.38
C ALA A 421 15.32 7.76 -23.61
N MET A 422 14.57 8.84 -23.33
CA MET A 422 13.15 8.89 -23.61
C MET A 422 12.67 10.31 -23.96
N THR A 423 11.53 10.39 -24.63
CA THR A 423 10.78 11.63 -24.91
C THR A 423 9.32 11.45 -24.50
N VAL A 424 8.70 12.51 -23.96
CA VAL A 424 7.34 12.46 -23.39
C VAL A 424 6.43 13.45 -24.10
N ASN A 425 5.29 12.98 -24.60
CA ASN A 425 4.18 13.82 -25.03
C ASN A 425 3.16 13.95 -23.89
N TYR A 426 3.29 15.02 -23.12
CA TYR A 426 2.49 15.27 -21.91
C TYR A 426 0.98 15.29 -22.17
N LYS A 427 0.52 15.85 -23.29
CA LYS A 427 -0.92 15.94 -23.62
C LYS A 427 -1.50 14.61 -24.09
N ALA A 428 -0.74 13.86 -24.90
CA ALA A 428 -1.19 12.57 -25.40
C ALA A 428 -1.02 11.45 -24.36
N GLY A 429 -0.13 11.63 -23.38
CA GLY A 429 0.27 10.57 -22.46
C GLY A 429 1.09 9.49 -23.16
N THR A 430 1.99 9.87 -24.07
CA THR A 430 2.86 8.91 -24.75
C THR A 430 4.32 9.10 -24.36
N VAL A 431 5.03 7.98 -24.19
CA VAL A 431 6.47 7.94 -23.91
C VAL A 431 7.13 7.16 -25.03
N ARG A 432 8.16 7.74 -25.64
CA ARG A 432 8.95 7.10 -26.69
C ARG A 432 10.39 6.93 -26.22
N PHE A 433 10.84 5.68 -26.19
CA PHE A 433 12.19 5.31 -25.81
C PHE A 433 13.15 5.32 -27.00
N ASP A 434 14.44 5.49 -26.73
CA ASP A 434 15.48 5.29 -27.74
C ASP A 434 15.55 3.79 -28.16
N PRO A 435 15.66 3.48 -29.46
CA PRO A 435 15.75 2.11 -29.95
C PRO A 435 16.87 1.25 -29.33
N SER A 436 17.95 1.86 -28.82
CA SER A 436 19.03 1.11 -28.17
C SER A 436 18.61 0.44 -26.85
N LEU A 437 17.45 0.81 -26.30
CA LEU A 437 16.89 0.21 -25.08
C LEU A 437 15.97 -1.00 -25.38
N ALA A 438 15.80 -1.38 -26.65
CA ALA A 438 14.94 -2.48 -27.08
C ALA A 438 15.16 -3.78 -26.28
N GLY A 439 14.09 -4.57 -26.13
CA GLY A 439 14.06 -5.83 -25.37
C GLY A 439 13.98 -5.69 -23.85
N LYS A 440 14.27 -4.51 -23.29
CA LYS A 440 14.18 -4.24 -21.85
C LYS A 440 12.75 -4.12 -21.35
N THR A 441 12.54 -4.44 -20.08
CA THR A 441 11.26 -4.23 -19.39
C THR A 441 11.38 -3.08 -18.40
N PHE A 442 10.56 -2.04 -18.59
CA PHE A 442 10.57 -0.85 -17.76
C PHE A 442 9.33 -0.77 -16.89
N ARG A 443 9.53 -0.34 -15.63
CA ARG A 443 8.47 0.23 -14.80
C ARG A 443 8.56 1.75 -14.85
N MET A 444 7.53 2.38 -15.40
CA MET A 444 7.41 3.82 -15.55
C MET A 444 6.61 4.43 -14.39
N TYR A 445 7.06 5.58 -13.91
CA TYR A 445 6.45 6.37 -12.85
C TYR A 445 6.12 7.76 -13.36
N TYR A 446 4.88 8.21 -13.13
CA TYR A 446 4.43 9.52 -13.58
C TYR A 446 3.25 10.03 -12.72
N LYS A 447 2.96 11.32 -12.80
CA LYS A 447 1.73 11.94 -12.26
C LYS A 447 0.91 12.55 -13.39
N ALA A 448 -0.41 12.59 -13.24
CA ALA A 448 -1.33 13.19 -14.21
C ALA A 448 -2.25 14.22 -13.58
N ASP A 449 -2.80 15.12 -14.39
CA ASP A 449 -3.81 16.10 -13.95
C ASP A 449 -5.06 15.40 -13.39
N GLY A 450 -5.65 15.98 -12.34
CA GLY A 450 -6.82 15.43 -11.66
C GLY A 450 -6.50 14.61 -10.40
N ASP A 451 -5.27 14.70 -9.89
CA ASP A 451 -4.82 14.05 -8.65
C ASP A 451 -5.19 12.55 -8.61
N TRP A 452 -4.88 11.86 -9.71
CA TRP A 452 -5.07 10.41 -9.79
C TRP A 452 -4.14 9.69 -8.82
N GLY A 453 -4.66 8.68 -8.13
CA GLY A 453 -3.86 7.79 -7.29
C GLY A 453 -4.36 6.36 -7.34
N VAL A 454 -3.44 5.40 -7.21
CA VAL A 454 -3.73 3.97 -7.20
C VAL A 454 -3.14 3.36 -5.94
N GLN A 455 -3.99 3.09 -4.97
CA GLN A 455 -3.64 2.46 -3.70
C GLN A 455 -4.01 0.98 -3.74
N VAL A 456 -3.10 0.12 -3.34
CA VAL A 456 -3.41 -1.30 -3.10
C VAL A 456 -3.87 -1.47 -1.66
N TYR A 457 -4.71 -2.46 -1.41
CA TYR A 457 -5.04 -2.91 -0.06
C TYR A 457 -5.20 -4.42 -0.03
N LYS A 458 -4.85 -5.03 1.10
CA LYS A 458 -4.88 -6.48 1.30
C LYS A 458 -5.36 -6.79 2.71
N ALA A 459 -6.19 -7.84 2.82
CA ALA A 459 -6.49 -8.44 4.12
C ALA A 459 -5.26 -9.21 4.62
N TYR A 460 -5.00 -9.12 5.93
CA TYR A 460 -3.82 -9.76 6.52
C TYR A 460 -3.87 -11.27 6.40
N ASP A 461 -2.72 -11.91 6.20
CA ASP A 461 -2.65 -13.35 5.96
C ASP A 461 -3.27 -14.19 7.08
N THR A 462 -3.24 -13.70 8.32
CA THR A 462 -3.87 -14.35 9.48
C THR A 462 -4.34 -13.30 10.47
N TYR A 463 -5.50 -13.53 11.07
CA TYR A 463 -6.00 -12.76 12.20
C TYR A 463 -6.00 -13.62 13.48
N ARG A 464 -5.64 -13.03 14.62
CA ARG A 464 -5.71 -13.68 15.94
C ARG A 464 -6.97 -13.27 16.68
N ARG A 465 -7.59 -14.21 17.40
CA ARG A 465 -8.66 -13.89 18.35
C ARG A 465 -8.13 -13.04 19.51
N SER A 466 -8.76 -11.90 19.74
CA SER A 466 -8.66 -11.14 20.97
C SER A 466 -9.90 -11.39 21.83
N TYR A 467 -9.72 -11.30 23.14
CA TYR A 467 -10.81 -11.35 24.13
C TYR A 467 -11.22 -9.94 24.58
N ASN A 468 -10.60 -8.90 24.01
CA ASN A 468 -10.95 -7.50 24.20
C ASN A 468 -11.42 -6.91 22.86
N ALA A 469 -12.39 -5.99 22.91
CA ALA A 469 -12.87 -5.28 21.73
C ALA A 469 -11.92 -4.16 21.26
N LYS A 470 -10.87 -3.81 22.02
CA LYS A 470 -9.77 -2.95 21.56
C LYS A 470 -8.81 -3.83 20.75
N LEU A 471 -8.89 -3.70 19.42
CA LEU A 471 -8.18 -4.54 18.46
C LEU A 471 -7.04 -3.81 17.79
N ASP A 472 -5.94 -4.52 17.58
CA ASP A 472 -4.93 -4.14 16.61
C ASP A 472 -5.39 -4.49 15.19
N GLN A 473 -4.53 -4.18 14.20
CA GLN A 473 -4.82 -4.39 12.79
C GLN A 473 -4.96 -5.87 12.37
N ARG A 474 -4.40 -6.81 13.14
CA ARG A 474 -4.35 -8.26 12.88
C ARG A 474 -5.18 -9.08 13.88
N GLN A 475 -6.08 -8.44 14.63
CA GLN A 475 -6.95 -9.13 15.57
C GLN A 475 -8.42 -9.14 15.15
N TYR A 476 -9.16 -10.11 15.68
CA TYR A 476 -10.61 -10.16 15.63
C TYR A 476 -11.21 -10.42 17.02
N TYR A 477 -12.43 -9.94 17.26
CA TYR A 477 -13.18 -10.17 18.49
C TYR A 477 -14.52 -10.83 18.17
N ILE A 478 -14.95 -11.79 18.97
CA ILE A 478 -16.30 -12.37 18.81
C ILE A 478 -17.23 -11.62 19.77
N THR A 479 -18.24 -10.94 19.23
CA THR A 479 -19.21 -10.18 20.02
C THR A 479 -20.24 -11.10 20.68
N VAL A 480 -20.98 -10.56 21.65
CA VAL A 480 -22.03 -11.30 22.38
C VAL A 480 -23.14 -11.78 21.45
N ASP A 481 -23.44 -11.02 20.38
CA ASP A 481 -24.40 -11.38 19.33
C ASP A 481 -23.82 -12.32 18.26
N GLY A 482 -22.63 -12.87 18.46
CA GLY A 482 -22.02 -13.86 17.57
C GLY A 482 -21.40 -13.29 16.28
N LYS A 483 -21.25 -11.97 16.18
CA LYS A 483 -20.52 -11.34 15.07
C LYS A 483 -19.03 -11.41 15.31
N ILE A 484 -18.27 -11.40 14.22
CA ILE A 484 -16.82 -11.29 14.29
C ILE A 484 -16.44 -9.86 13.95
N GLY A 485 -15.94 -9.13 14.94
CA GLY A 485 -15.49 -7.74 14.87
C GLY A 485 -14.00 -7.61 14.50
N PHE A 486 -13.67 -6.55 13.78
CA PHE A 486 -12.34 -6.20 13.27
C PHE A 486 -12.07 -4.71 13.50
N ALA A 487 -10.79 -4.35 13.62
CA ALA A 487 -10.36 -2.96 13.62
C ALA A 487 -10.80 -2.22 12.34
N ARG A 488 -11.13 -0.93 12.46
CA ARG A 488 -11.72 -0.11 11.37
C ARG A 488 -10.85 -0.03 10.11
N CYS A 489 -9.53 -0.14 10.25
CA CYS A 489 -8.60 -0.19 9.12
C CYS A 489 -8.81 -1.40 8.18
N ASN A 490 -9.57 -2.42 8.61
CA ASN A 490 -9.92 -3.60 7.81
C ASN A 490 -11.26 -3.48 7.07
N ALA A 491 -11.97 -2.35 7.19
CA ALA A 491 -13.24 -2.11 6.52
C ALA A 491 -13.20 -2.43 5.02
N GLY A 492 -14.23 -3.10 4.52
CA GLY A 492 -14.40 -3.40 3.10
C GLY A 492 -13.51 -4.52 2.53
N ARG A 493 -12.59 -5.09 3.32
CA ARG A 493 -11.75 -6.24 2.92
C ARG A 493 -12.52 -7.57 3.08
N THR A 494 -12.15 -8.61 2.35
CA THR A 494 -12.71 -9.97 2.51
C THR A 494 -11.74 -10.88 3.26
N VAL A 495 -12.31 -11.61 4.22
CA VAL A 495 -11.66 -12.64 5.01
C VAL A 495 -12.37 -13.97 4.79
N ALA A 496 -11.64 -15.07 4.88
CA ALA A 496 -12.20 -16.40 5.00
C ALA A 496 -12.17 -16.85 6.47
N VAL A 497 -13.19 -17.60 6.86
CA VAL A 497 -13.39 -18.06 8.23
C VAL A 497 -13.65 -19.56 8.23
N ASP A 498 -12.90 -20.27 9.08
CA ASP A 498 -13.15 -21.66 9.42
C ASP A 498 -13.89 -21.68 10.75
N TYR A 499 -15.10 -22.24 10.79
CA TYR A 499 -15.95 -22.21 11.97
C TYR A 499 -16.87 -23.43 12.08
N LYS A 500 -17.32 -23.67 13.31
CA LYS A 500 -18.35 -24.68 13.62
C LYS A 500 -19.58 -24.00 14.15
N TYR A 501 -20.74 -24.45 13.70
CA TYR A 501 -22.03 -23.95 14.18
C TYR A 501 -22.97 -25.11 14.48
N GLU A 502 -23.94 -24.86 15.33
CA GLU A 502 -25.02 -25.79 15.65
C GLU A 502 -26.36 -25.20 15.22
N VAL A 503 -27.22 -26.03 14.63
CA VAL A 503 -28.61 -25.69 14.35
C VAL A 503 -29.47 -26.94 14.49
N ASN A 504 -30.60 -26.82 15.18
CA ASN A 504 -31.53 -27.94 15.45
C ASN A 504 -30.85 -29.17 16.09
N GLY A 505 -29.90 -28.97 17.01
CA GLY A 505 -29.18 -30.05 17.70
C GLY A 505 -28.13 -30.78 16.85
N ARG A 506 -27.84 -30.30 15.63
CA ARG A 506 -26.81 -30.86 14.76
C ARG A 506 -25.68 -29.85 14.54
N GLN A 507 -24.45 -30.32 14.74
CA GLN A 507 -23.24 -29.53 14.50
C GLN A 507 -22.76 -29.67 13.05
N TYR A 508 -22.30 -28.56 12.49
CA TYR A 508 -21.74 -28.44 11.16
C TYR A 508 -20.36 -27.78 11.24
N THR A 509 -19.47 -28.16 10.33
CA THR A 509 -18.15 -27.55 10.15
C THR A 509 -18.10 -26.89 8.79
N VAL A 510 -17.61 -25.66 8.74
CA VAL A 510 -17.44 -24.87 7.53
C VAL A 510 -15.99 -24.42 7.46
N ASP A 511 -15.35 -24.73 6.34
CA ASP A 511 -13.96 -24.35 6.08
C ASP A 511 -13.92 -23.34 4.94
N GLY A 512 -13.25 -22.21 5.17
CA GLY A 512 -12.92 -21.22 4.16
C GLY A 512 -14.08 -20.37 3.63
N GLU A 513 -15.21 -20.25 4.34
CA GLU A 513 -16.30 -19.39 3.87
C GLU A 513 -15.86 -17.92 3.92
N SER A 514 -16.07 -17.22 2.80
CA SER A 514 -15.59 -15.86 2.60
C SER A 514 -16.64 -14.82 2.94
N PHE A 515 -16.24 -13.82 3.73
CA PHE A 515 -17.08 -12.72 4.19
C PHE A 515 -16.40 -11.37 3.94
N ARG A 516 -17.16 -10.42 3.38
CA ARG A 516 -16.71 -9.03 3.28
C ARG A 516 -16.96 -8.33 4.61
N ILE A 517 -15.91 -7.76 5.19
CA ILE A 517 -15.98 -6.93 6.40
C ILE A 517 -16.80 -5.67 6.11
N SER A 518 -17.72 -5.34 7.01
CA SER A 518 -18.58 -4.17 6.86
C SER A 518 -17.78 -2.87 6.73
N GLU A 519 -18.26 -1.96 5.88
CA GLU A 519 -17.71 -0.60 5.77
C GLU A 519 -18.14 0.29 6.95
N LYS A 520 -19.28 -0.03 7.56
CA LYS A 520 -19.80 0.65 8.74
C LYS A 520 -19.38 -0.07 10.01
N THR A 521 -19.13 0.69 11.07
CA THR A 521 -18.88 0.14 12.39
C THR A 521 -20.21 -0.25 13.06
N GLY A 522 -20.15 -1.34 13.84
CA GLY A 522 -21.21 -1.82 14.70
C GLY A 522 -20.89 -1.59 16.17
N PRO A 523 -21.34 -2.49 17.07
CA PRO A 523 -21.00 -2.43 18.49
C PRO A 523 -19.49 -2.31 18.75
N ASN A 524 -19.12 -1.60 19.82
CA ASN A 524 -17.72 -1.32 20.19
C ASN A 524 -16.89 -0.58 19.12
N ASN A 525 -17.55 0.09 18.16
CA ASN A 525 -16.90 0.79 17.05
C ASN A 525 -16.04 -0.13 16.17
N LEU A 526 -16.41 -1.41 16.07
CA LEU A 526 -15.73 -2.40 15.22
C LEU A 526 -16.45 -2.58 13.90
N CYS A 527 -15.70 -2.75 12.81
CA CYS A 527 -16.26 -3.33 11.59
C CYS A 527 -16.53 -4.82 11.84
N TYR A 528 -17.46 -5.44 11.13
CA TYR A 528 -17.86 -6.80 11.46
C TYR A 528 -18.27 -7.63 10.25
N ILE A 529 -18.31 -8.94 10.45
CA ILE A 529 -19.03 -9.91 9.61
C ILE A 529 -20.09 -10.59 10.47
N ASP A 530 -21.23 -10.90 9.85
CA ASP A 530 -22.39 -11.46 10.53
C ASP A 530 -22.64 -12.89 10.04
N ILE A 531 -21.97 -13.84 10.71
CA ILE A 531 -22.10 -15.27 10.41
C ILE A 531 -23.50 -15.76 10.77
N ILE A 532 -24.08 -15.28 11.87
CA ILE A 532 -25.41 -15.70 12.32
C ILE A 532 -26.48 -15.32 11.30
N ALA A 533 -26.46 -14.09 10.79
CA ALA A 533 -27.39 -13.66 9.74
C ALA A 533 -27.24 -14.51 8.46
N ARG A 534 -26.00 -14.87 8.08
CA ARG A 534 -25.73 -15.77 6.95
C ARG A 534 -26.31 -17.16 7.17
N LEU A 535 -26.14 -17.74 8.36
CA LEU A 535 -26.67 -19.05 8.71
C LEU A 535 -28.21 -19.06 8.78
N GLN A 536 -28.83 -17.98 9.25
CA GLN A 536 -30.28 -17.83 9.23
C GLN A 536 -30.83 -17.80 7.81
N GLN A 537 -30.13 -17.16 6.87
CA GLN A 537 -30.49 -17.20 5.44
C GLN A 537 -30.37 -18.62 4.86
N LEU A 538 -29.38 -19.39 5.31
CA LEU A 538 -29.14 -20.76 4.82
C LEU A 538 -30.20 -21.76 5.33
N HIS A 539 -30.58 -21.68 6.60
CA HIS A 539 -31.48 -22.64 7.25
C HIS A 539 -32.95 -22.18 7.33
N GLY A 540 -33.24 -20.94 6.94
CA GLY A 540 -34.59 -20.38 6.86
C GLY A 540 -35.02 -19.57 8.09
N PRO A 541 -36.13 -18.81 7.99
CA PRO A 541 -36.53 -17.76 8.95
C PRO A 541 -36.98 -18.22 10.35
N GLY A 542 -36.85 -19.50 10.69
CA GLY A 542 -37.10 -20.04 12.04
C GLY A 542 -35.90 -20.76 12.67
N ALA A 543 -34.79 -20.85 11.95
CA ALA A 543 -33.58 -21.47 12.46
C ALA A 543 -32.89 -20.57 13.48
N VAL A 544 -32.43 -21.16 14.59
CA VAL A 544 -31.63 -20.47 15.61
C VAL A 544 -30.21 -21.03 15.57
N PRO A 545 -29.40 -20.66 14.56
CA PRO A 545 -28.02 -21.12 14.49
C PRO A 545 -27.20 -20.50 15.62
N GLN A 546 -26.32 -21.29 16.22
CA GLN A 546 -25.38 -20.85 17.24
C GLN A 546 -23.95 -21.09 16.76
N LEU A 547 -23.12 -20.06 16.83
CA LEU A 547 -21.69 -20.18 16.56
C LEU A 547 -21.02 -20.88 17.74
N VAL A 548 -20.46 -22.06 17.50
CA VAL A 548 -19.81 -22.88 18.52
C VAL A 548 -18.34 -22.50 18.65
N GLU A 549 -17.65 -22.43 17.52
CA GLU A 549 -16.20 -22.24 17.47
C GLU A 549 -15.79 -21.50 16.21
N VAL A 550 -14.82 -20.59 16.35
CA VAL A 550 -14.08 -20.02 15.21
C VAL A 550 -12.66 -20.52 15.29
N THR A 551 -12.28 -21.38 14.37
CA THR A 551 -10.98 -22.06 14.34
C THR A 551 -9.92 -21.16 13.74
N LYS A 552 -10.26 -20.45 12.66
CA LYS A 552 -9.29 -19.67 11.88
C LYS A 552 -9.97 -18.51 11.17
N VAL A 553 -9.29 -17.36 11.13
CA VAL A 553 -9.69 -16.20 10.34
C VAL A 553 -8.46 -15.74 9.55
N TYR A 554 -8.58 -15.66 8.22
CA TYR A 554 -7.47 -15.30 7.34
C TYR A 554 -7.92 -14.43 6.17
N GLY A 555 -7.07 -13.51 5.75
CA GLY A 555 -7.37 -12.60 4.65
C GLY A 555 -7.27 -13.28 3.29
N VAL A 556 -8.24 -13.01 2.42
CA VAL A 556 -8.29 -13.56 1.06
C VAL A 556 -8.38 -12.50 -0.03
N THR A 557 -8.55 -11.23 0.34
CA THR A 557 -8.61 -10.11 -0.62
C THR A 557 -7.24 -9.53 -0.93
N LEU A 558 -7.03 -9.29 -2.22
CA LEU A 558 -6.25 -8.16 -2.72
C LEU A 558 -7.19 -7.22 -3.48
N GLY A 559 -7.04 -5.92 -3.28
CA GLY A 559 -7.79 -4.91 -4.03
C GLY A 559 -6.95 -3.72 -4.44
N ALA A 560 -7.42 -3.04 -5.48
CA ALA A 560 -6.90 -1.77 -5.94
C ALA A 560 -7.99 -0.71 -5.81
N ARG A 561 -7.64 0.40 -5.18
CA ARG A 561 -8.44 1.62 -5.05
C ARG A 561 -7.85 2.67 -5.95
N VAL A 562 -8.65 3.16 -6.89
CA VAL A 562 -8.26 4.28 -7.74
C VAL A 562 -9.04 5.50 -7.29
N VAL A 563 -8.34 6.57 -6.94
CA VAL A 563 -8.91 7.85 -6.57
C VAL A 563 -8.55 8.92 -7.58
N TRP A 564 -9.42 9.92 -7.72
CA TRP A 564 -9.16 11.12 -8.50
C TRP A 564 -10.04 12.26 -8.01
N ARG A 565 -9.75 13.47 -8.45
CA ARG A 565 -10.48 14.67 -8.10
C ARG A 565 -11.23 15.22 -9.30
N ASP A 566 -12.50 15.54 -9.11
CA ASP A 566 -13.28 16.25 -10.14
C ASP A 566 -12.58 17.58 -10.52
N PRO A 567 -12.61 18.03 -11.78
CA PRO A 567 -12.08 19.33 -12.16
C PRO A 567 -12.81 20.46 -11.43
N GLY A 568 -12.09 21.37 -10.78
CA GLY A 568 -12.64 22.54 -10.09
C GLY A 568 -11.66 23.71 -10.07
N ARG A 569 -12.17 24.96 -10.07
CA ARG A 569 -11.33 26.15 -9.86
C ARG A 569 -10.88 26.19 -8.39
N ALA A 570 -9.69 26.73 -8.13
CA ALA A 570 -8.96 26.80 -6.86
C ALA A 570 -9.79 27.05 -5.58
N PHE A 571 -10.92 27.76 -5.64
CA PHE A 571 -11.78 28.04 -4.47
C PHE A 571 -12.82 26.95 -4.15
N ARG A 572 -12.94 25.90 -4.98
CA ARG A 572 -13.75 24.70 -4.71
C ARG A 572 -12.94 23.48 -5.11
N ALA A 573 -12.19 22.93 -4.16
CA ALA A 573 -11.57 21.62 -4.33
C ALA A 573 -12.60 20.64 -4.85
N GLY A 574 -12.32 20.04 -6.02
CA GLY A 574 -13.17 19.03 -6.59
C GLY A 574 -13.40 17.91 -5.58
N LYS A 575 -14.58 17.29 -5.65
CA LYS A 575 -14.89 16.15 -4.78
C LYS A 575 -13.96 15.00 -5.15
N TRP A 576 -13.47 14.31 -4.13
CA TRP A 576 -12.79 13.03 -4.32
C TRP A 576 -13.79 12.00 -4.87
N ARG A 577 -13.32 11.26 -5.87
CA ARG A 577 -13.99 10.09 -6.45
C ARG A 577 -13.11 8.88 -6.22
N SER A 578 -13.73 7.72 -6.19
CA SER A 578 -13.03 6.46 -6.01
C SER A 578 -13.73 5.32 -6.71
N VAL A 579 -12.95 4.39 -7.25
CA VAL A 579 -13.38 3.07 -7.70
C VAL A 579 -12.55 2.03 -6.94
N ASN A 580 -13.23 1.03 -6.38
CA ASN A 580 -12.60 -0.07 -5.67
C ASN A 580 -12.83 -1.35 -6.45
N LEU A 581 -11.76 -2.03 -6.83
CA LEU A 581 -11.83 -3.36 -7.42
C LEU A 581 -11.10 -4.35 -6.50
N GLN A 582 -11.63 -5.56 -6.37
CA GLN A 582 -11.10 -6.60 -5.50
C GLN A 582 -11.05 -7.93 -6.24
N THR A 583 -10.10 -8.77 -5.84
CA THR A 583 -9.99 -10.15 -6.28
C THR A 583 -9.63 -11.06 -5.09
N TYR A 584 -9.90 -12.34 -5.24
CA TYR A 584 -9.44 -13.36 -4.30
C TYR A 584 -8.00 -13.71 -4.67
N LEU A 585 -7.07 -13.23 -3.86
CA LEU A 585 -5.65 -13.52 -4.04
C LEU A 585 -4.98 -13.59 -2.68
N THR A 586 -4.54 -14.78 -2.33
CA THR A 586 -3.72 -15.05 -1.15
C THR A 586 -2.26 -15.14 -1.57
N ARG A 587 -1.37 -14.79 -0.64
CA ARG A 587 0.04 -15.10 -0.82
C ARG A 587 0.16 -16.62 -0.90
N SER A 588 0.72 -17.11 -2.01
CA SER A 588 1.06 -18.54 -2.12
C SER A 588 1.94 -18.90 -0.93
N GLN A 589 1.52 -19.87 -0.12
CA GLN A 589 2.35 -20.33 0.99
C GLN A 589 3.56 -21.02 0.36
N VAL A 590 4.70 -20.33 0.40
CA VAL A 590 6.01 -20.85 -0.01
C VAL A 590 6.52 -21.83 1.04
#